data_AF-W0RJL2-F1
#
_entry.id   AF-W0RJL2-F1
#
_cell.length_a   1.000
_cell.length_b   1.000
_cell.length_c   1.000
_cell.angle_alpha   90.00
_cell.angle_beta   90.00
_cell.angle_gamma   90.00
#
_symmetry.space_group_name_H-M   'P 1'
#
loop_
_entity.id
_entity.type
_entity.pdbx_description
1 polymer ?
#
loop_
_entity_poly.entity_id
_entity_poly.type
_entity_poly.pdbx_seq_one_letter_code
_entity_poly.pdbx_strand_id
1 'polypeptide(L)'
;MTGAGRGGRGVVRRLAAVASVAALALAASRCASPGIPPGGPPDDSPPQLLRISPESGATNVHPREFELEFDEVVAEVPTGANAASGAPAAGGGSFTGNPTGPNLASIMVLSPRAGALRADWHRDRVTVHARQPLRANTTYTLTVLPGLADLRSNVRDSAIVVVFSTGPTLDTGRVGGIVFDWVAGRVAQRALVEAIGPDSVTYVAVTDTGGRFVMRNLPVGTYAFRGVLDVNNNRAFDPREAYDLVSVGPPQFARGDSAKVELLAFVHDTLGPRLTTVAVTDSVTLRLTFDKPLDPAAPVTPDRFRVVGRDSTVVPVIAAYRAVDFDSLKARIARARAPTRSPAPGPRATRRVERPPLRGSTRRARAATASPRRAATRRAAARPHRRRCRAVRRRPPTS
;
A
#
# COMPACT_ATOMS: atom_id res chain seq x y z
N MET A 1 -124.55 9.30 22.23
CA MET A 1 -123.26 9.90 22.66
C MET A 1 -122.57 8.85 23.50
N THR A 2 -121.45 8.24 23.15
CA THR A 2 -120.19 8.78 22.62
C THR A 2 -119.38 7.64 21.99
N GLY A 3 -118.71 7.91 20.86
CA GLY A 3 -117.74 7.01 20.24
C GLY A 3 -116.30 7.40 20.57
N ALA A 4 -115.39 6.43 20.50
CA ALA A 4 -113.94 6.54 20.30
C ALA A 4 -113.41 5.10 20.19
N GLY A 5 -112.63 4.65 19.20
CA GLY A 5 -111.52 5.27 18.51
C GLY A 5 -110.43 4.19 18.36
N ARG A 6 -110.69 3.14 17.57
CA ARG A 6 -109.71 2.07 17.26
C ARG A 6 -108.91 2.49 16.02
N GLY A 7 -107.70 3.06 16.20
CA GLY A 7 -106.89 3.47 15.04
C GLY A 7 -105.39 3.77 15.24
N GLY A 8 -104.80 3.61 16.43
CA GLY A 8 -103.43 4.11 16.67
C GLY A 8 -102.29 3.09 16.70
N ARG A 9 -102.57 1.80 16.95
CA ARG A 9 -101.50 0.85 17.35
C ARG A 9 -100.71 0.23 16.20
N GLY A 10 -101.22 0.28 14.96
CA GLY A 10 -100.55 -0.31 13.79
C GLY A 10 -99.41 0.54 13.21
N VAL A 11 -99.55 1.87 13.27
CA VAL A 11 -98.61 2.82 12.65
C VAL A 11 -97.32 2.93 13.47
N VAL A 12 -97.42 2.94 14.80
CA VAL A 12 -96.27 3.03 15.71
C VAL A 12 -95.37 1.79 15.61
N ARG A 13 -95.97 0.60 15.45
CA ARG A 13 -95.21 -0.66 15.27
C ARG A 13 -94.48 -0.73 13.92
N ARG A 14 -95.06 -0.18 12.85
CA ARG A 14 -94.43 -0.13 11.53
C ARG A 14 -93.29 0.89 11.48
N LEU A 15 -93.45 2.06 12.11
CA LEU A 15 -92.38 3.05 12.23
C LEU A 15 -91.21 2.56 13.08
N ALA A 16 -91.48 1.88 14.20
CA ALA A 16 -90.43 1.27 15.02
C ALA A 16 -89.67 0.18 14.27
N ALA A 17 -90.35 -0.67 13.50
CA ALA A 17 -89.71 -1.70 12.69
C ALA A 17 -88.82 -1.11 11.57
N VAL A 18 -89.28 -0.06 10.88
CA VAL A 18 -88.49 0.62 9.85
C VAL A 18 -87.26 1.33 10.43
N ALA A 19 -87.40 1.98 11.60
CA ALA A 19 -86.27 2.59 12.29
C ALA A 19 -85.24 1.55 12.78
N SER A 20 -85.71 0.37 13.21
CA SER A 20 -84.85 -0.74 13.63
C SER A 20 -84.05 -1.33 12.46
N VAL A 21 -84.69 -1.52 11.31
CA VAL A 21 -84.04 -2.03 10.08
C VAL A 21 -83.05 -1.00 9.52
N ALA A 22 -83.40 0.30 9.55
CA ALA A 22 -82.49 1.36 9.15
C ALA A 22 -81.25 1.46 10.06
N ALA A 23 -81.43 1.33 11.39
CA ALA A 23 -80.31 1.34 12.33
C ALA A 23 -79.38 0.13 12.16
N LEU A 24 -79.93 -1.05 11.86
CA LEU A 24 -79.14 -2.25 11.58
C LEU A 24 -78.38 -2.15 10.24
N ALA A 25 -78.98 -1.51 9.24
CA ALA A 25 -78.33 -1.25 7.96
C ALA A 25 -77.17 -0.22 8.07
N LEU A 26 -77.31 0.82 8.91
CA LEU A 26 -76.21 1.76 9.20
C LEU A 26 -75.11 1.16 10.09
N ALA A 27 -75.41 0.14 10.89
CA ALA A 27 -74.41 -0.58 11.68
C ALA A 27 -73.58 -1.55 10.80
N ALA A 28 -74.19 -2.11 9.75
CA ALA A 28 -73.52 -3.02 8.82
C ALA A 28 -72.57 -2.32 7.83
N SER A 29 -72.63 -0.99 7.68
CA SER A 29 -71.70 -0.22 6.84
C SER A 29 -70.37 0.13 7.51
N ARG A 30 -70.12 -0.35 8.74
CA ARG A 30 -68.82 -0.26 9.41
C ARG A 30 -67.95 -1.48 9.05
N CYS A 31 -67.70 -1.68 7.75
CA CYS A 31 -66.68 -2.63 7.31
C CYS A 31 -65.33 -2.12 7.81
N ALA A 32 -64.68 -2.89 8.70
CA ALA A 32 -63.28 -2.69 9.04
C ALA A 32 -62.46 -2.82 7.74
N SER A 33 -61.88 -1.72 7.28
CA SER A 33 -60.95 -1.76 6.14
C SER A 33 -59.70 -2.54 6.59
N PRO A 34 -59.38 -3.70 6.00
CA PRO A 34 -58.12 -4.36 6.27
C PRO A 34 -57.01 -3.51 5.64
N GLY A 35 -56.48 -2.57 6.43
CA GLY A 35 -55.24 -1.88 6.08
C GLY A 35 -54.11 -2.89 5.99
N ILE A 36 -53.20 -2.71 5.04
CA ILE A 36 -51.93 -3.44 5.01
C ILE A 36 -51.29 -3.24 6.39
N PRO A 37 -50.90 -4.31 7.11
CA PRO A 37 -50.30 -4.17 8.41
C PRO A 37 -49.13 -3.17 8.28
N PRO A 38 -49.02 -2.18 9.16
CA PRO A 38 -47.88 -1.27 9.12
C PRO A 38 -46.62 -2.14 9.16
N GLY A 39 -45.78 -2.00 8.14
CA GLY A 39 -44.52 -2.72 8.06
C GLY A 39 -43.71 -2.44 9.33
N GLY A 40 -42.89 -3.41 9.72
CA GLY A 40 -41.90 -3.19 10.78
C GLY A 40 -41.03 -1.96 10.48
N PRO A 41 -40.34 -1.42 11.50
CA PRO A 41 -39.38 -0.35 11.27
C PRO A 41 -38.38 -0.77 10.18
N PRO A 42 -37.92 0.17 9.32
CA PRO A 42 -36.83 -0.09 8.40
C PRO A 42 -35.62 -0.67 9.13
N ASP A 43 -34.95 -1.63 8.49
CA ASP A 43 -33.69 -2.16 8.97
C ASP A 43 -32.56 -1.41 8.28
N ASP A 44 -31.73 -0.73 9.08
CA ASP A 44 -30.58 0.06 8.63
C ASP A 44 -29.25 -0.62 9.02
N SER A 45 -29.31 -1.86 9.52
CA SER A 45 -28.13 -2.61 9.94
C SER A 45 -27.41 -3.17 8.71
N PRO A 46 -26.07 -3.08 8.64
CA PRO A 46 -25.31 -3.75 7.59
C PRO A 46 -25.11 -5.24 7.90
N PRO A 47 -24.84 -6.07 6.87
CA PRO A 47 -24.68 -7.50 7.05
C PRO A 47 -23.52 -7.83 7.99
N GLN A 48 -23.78 -8.75 8.92
CA GLN A 48 -22.83 -9.23 9.91
C GLN A 48 -22.38 -10.64 9.58
N LEU A 49 -21.06 -10.86 9.67
CA LEU A 49 -20.50 -12.20 9.51
C LEU A 49 -20.88 -13.06 10.72
N LEU A 50 -21.65 -14.13 10.47
CA LEU A 50 -22.00 -15.13 11.48
C LEU A 50 -20.93 -16.22 11.59
N ARG A 51 -20.47 -16.74 10.45
CA ARG A 51 -19.51 -17.85 10.41
C ARG A 51 -18.54 -17.69 9.25
N ILE A 52 -17.34 -18.21 9.43
CA ILE A 52 -16.36 -18.39 8.36
C ILE A 52 -15.68 -19.75 8.47
N SER A 53 -15.48 -20.39 7.32
CA SER A 53 -14.66 -21.59 7.19
C SER A 53 -13.47 -21.31 6.27
N PRO A 54 -12.22 -21.52 6.71
CA PRO A 54 -11.81 -21.93 8.05
C PRO A 54 -12.04 -20.81 9.08
N GLU A 55 -12.21 -21.20 10.35
CA GLU A 55 -12.36 -20.25 11.45
C GLU A 55 -11.11 -19.37 11.62
N SER A 56 -11.32 -18.13 12.04
CA SER A 56 -10.22 -17.22 12.35
C SER A 56 -9.39 -17.76 13.51
N GLY A 57 -8.08 -17.87 13.32
CA GLY A 57 -7.11 -18.47 14.24
C GLY A 57 -6.82 -19.95 13.97
N ALA A 58 -7.49 -20.59 13.02
CA ALA A 58 -7.25 -22.00 12.71
C ALA A 58 -5.83 -22.25 12.18
N THR A 59 -5.24 -23.39 12.54
CA THR A 59 -3.91 -23.85 12.12
C THR A 59 -3.99 -25.23 11.47
N ASN A 60 -2.97 -25.59 10.69
CA ASN A 60 -2.92 -26.82 9.89
C ASN A 60 -4.15 -27.02 8.97
N VAL A 61 -4.74 -25.93 8.49
CA VAL A 61 -5.89 -25.98 7.58
C VAL A 61 -5.44 -25.89 6.13
N HIS A 62 -6.09 -26.65 5.25
CA HIS A 62 -5.81 -26.64 3.81
C HIS A 62 -7.11 -26.41 3.02
N PRO A 63 -7.76 -25.25 3.19
CA PRO A 63 -9.03 -24.99 2.52
C PRO A 63 -8.85 -24.93 1.00
N ARG A 64 -9.82 -25.48 0.27
CA ARG A 64 -9.95 -25.28 -1.18
C ARG A 64 -10.77 -24.03 -1.51
N GLU A 65 -11.60 -23.62 -0.57
CA GLU A 65 -12.52 -22.49 -0.66
C GLU A 65 -12.70 -21.87 0.73
N PHE A 66 -13.12 -20.62 0.76
CA PHE A 66 -13.47 -19.90 1.99
C PHE A 66 -14.97 -19.62 1.98
N GLU A 67 -15.70 -20.10 2.97
CA GLU A 67 -17.15 -19.88 3.06
C GLU A 67 -17.43 -18.83 4.12
N LEU A 68 -18.11 -17.74 3.74
CA LEU A 68 -18.57 -16.69 4.63
C LEU A 68 -20.09 -16.74 4.71
N GLU A 69 -20.64 -16.89 5.92
CA GLU A 69 -22.08 -16.90 6.19
C GLU A 69 -22.45 -15.62 6.96
N PHE A 70 -23.48 -14.93 6.47
CA PHE A 70 -23.98 -13.68 7.01
C PHE A 70 -25.36 -13.86 7.65
N ASP A 71 -25.77 -12.90 8.49
CA ASP A 71 -27.09 -12.89 9.13
C ASP A 71 -28.23 -12.50 8.18
N GLU A 72 -27.89 -11.93 7.02
CA GLU A 72 -28.83 -11.52 6.00
C GLU A 72 -28.29 -11.71 4.57
N VAL A 73 -29.16 -11.43 3.59
CA VAL A 73 -28.82 -11.56 2.17
C VAL A 73 -27.90 -10.42 1.74
N VAL A 74 -26.70 -10.79 1.31
CA VAL A 74 -25.69 -9.87 0.78
C VAL A 74 -26.00 -9.55 -0.69
N ALA A 75 -25.67 -8.35 -1.15
CA ALA A 75 -25.74 -7.97 -2.56
C ALA A 75 -24.57 -8.56 -3.37
N GLU A 76 -24.84 -9.04 -4.59
CA GLU A 76 -23.82 -9.57 -5.52
C GLU A 76 -22.77 -8.53 -5.97
N VAL A 77 -23.17 -7.26 -5.96
CA VAL A 77 -22.31 -6.15 -6.38
C VAL A 77 -22.00 -5.30 -5.15
N PRO A 78 -20.73 -5.20 -4.75
CA PRO A 78 -20.36 -4.36 -3.63
C PRO A 78 -20.61 -2.88 -3.96
N THR A 79 -20.80 -2.07 -2.93
CA THR A 79 -21.07 -0.64 -3.06
C THR A 79 -19.94 0.19 -2.46
N GLY A 80 -19.73 1.39 -2.99
CA GLY A 80 -18.79 2.36 -2.44
C GLY A 80 -17.40 2.28 -3.03
N ALA A 81 -16.43 2.91 -2.36
CA ALA A 81 -15.14 3.17 -2.95
C ALA A 81 -14.42 1.88 -3.36
N ASN A 82 -14.35 0.85 -2.51
CA ASN A 82 -13.59 -0.37 -2.83
C ASN A 82 -14.22 -1.26 -3.92
N ALA A 83 -15.45 -0.99 -4.35
CA ALA A 83 -16.18 -1.75 -5.37
C ALA A 83 -15.71 -1.46 -6.81
N ALA A 84 -14.42 -1.24 -7.05
CA ALA A 84 -13.96 -0.87 -8.38
C ALA A 84 -13.93 -2.05 -9.37
N SER A 85 -14.21 -1.74 -10.63
CA SER A 85 -14.15 -2.63 -11.79
C SER A 85 -12.71 -2.97 -12.12
N GLY A 86 -12.25 -4.21 -11.89
CA GLY A 86 -10.88 -4.53 -12.28
C GLY A 86 -10.35 -5.93 -11.99
N ALA A 87 -10.87 -6.66 -11.00
CA ALA A 87 -10.52 -8.07 -10.87
C ALA A 87 -11.24 -8.84 -11.98
N PRO A 88 -10.55 -9.38 -13.02
CA PRO A 88 -11.22 -10.20 -14.01
C PRO A 88 -11.84 -11.37 -13.26
N ALA A 89 -13.16 -11.49 -13.30
CA ALA A 89 -13.85 -12.66 -12.80
C ALA A 89 -13.36 -13.85 -13.63
N ALA A 90 -12.42 -14.62 -13.09
CA ALA A 90 -12.03 -15.90 -13.66
C ALA A 90 -13.15 -16.91 -13.35
N GLY A 91 -14.29 -16.75 -14.02
CA GLY A 91 -15.53 -17.48 -13.77
C GLY A 91 -16.17 -17.11 -12.43
N GLY A 92 -17.49 -17.27 -12.31
CA GLY A 92 -18.26 -16.96 -11.10
C GLY A 92 -19.45 -16.08 -11.45
N GLY A 93 -20.63 -16.68 -11.53
CA GLY A 93 -21.78 -16.14 -12.25
C GLY A 93 -22.31 -14.83 -11.69
N SER A 94 -22.21 -13.77 -12.49
CA SER A 94 -23.19 -12.69 -12.43
C SER A 94 -24.27 -12.96 -13.47
N PHE A 95 -25.54 -12.88 -13.06
CA PHE A 95 -26.68 -12.89 -13.98
C PHE A 95 -26.63 -11.72 -14.99
N THR A 96 -25.80 -10.71 -14.75
CA THR A 96 -25.67 -9.51 -15.61
C THR A 96 -24.68 -9.66 -16.78
N GLY A 97 -24.02 -10.81 -16.95
CA GLY A 97 -23.22 -11.10 -18.16
C GLY A 97 -22.01 -10.17 -18.40
N ASN A 98 -21.62 -9.34 -17.43
CA ASN A 98 -20.47 -8.45 -17.56
C ASN A 98 -19.27 -8.96 -16.73
N PRO A 99 -18.33 -9.72 -17.33
CA PRO A 99 -17.14 -10.22 -16.63
C PRO A 99 -16.16 -9.11 -16.20
N THR A 100 -16.42 -7.86 -16.59
CA THR A 100 -15.60 -6.67 -16.34
C THR A 100 -16.23 -5.73 -15.31
N GLY A 101 -17.44 -6.03 -14.83
CA GLY A 101 -18.12 -5.26 -13.78
C GLY A 101 -17.56 -5.54 -12.38
N PRO A 102 -17.83 -4.64 -11.41
CA PRO A 102 -17.48 -4.88 -10.02
C PRO A 102 -18.23 -6.10 -9.48
N ASN A 103 -17.50 -6.97 -8.78
CA ASN A 103 -17.98 -8.23 -8.22
C ASN A 103 -17.53 -8.37 -6.77
N LEU A 104 -18.11 -9.28 -6.01
CA LEU A 104 -17.73 -9.50 -4.60
C LEU A 104 -16.24 -9.78 -4.40
N ALA A 105 -15.55 -10.39 -5.37
CA ALA A 105 -14.12 -10.63 -5.26
C ALA A 105 -13.27 -9.34 -5.30
N SER A 106 -13.79 -8.22 -5.83
CA SER A 106 -13.05 -6.94 -5.92
C SER A 106 -12.78 -6.30 -4.56
N ILE A 107 -13.62 -6.59 -3.57
CA ILE A 107 -13.46 -6.13 -2.18
C ILE A 107 -12.73 -7.15 -1.31
N MET A 108 -12.34 -8.30 -1.86
CA MET A 108 -11.65 -9.35 -1.11
C MET A 108 -10.16 -9.34 -1.41
N VAL A 109 -9.35 -9.46 -0.36
CA VAL A 109 -7.89 -9.44 -0.45
C VAL A 109 -7.34 -10.61 0.36
N LEU A 110 -6.59 -11.50 -0.30
CA LEU A 110 -5.89 -12.60 0.35
C LEU A 110 -4.39 -12.31 0.39
N SER A 111 -3.81 -12.35 1.59
CA SER A 111 -2.40 -12.07 1.85
C SER A 111 -1.77 -13.24 2.63
N PRO A 112 -0.71 -13.91 2.14
CA PRO A 112 -0.06 -13.77 0.84
C PRO A 112 -0.97 -13.94 -0.37
N ARG A 113 -0.60 -13.32 -1.49
CA ARG A 113 -1.33 -13.45 -2.75
C ARG A 113 -1.24 -14.89 -3.27
N ALA A 114 -2.38 -15.50 -3.55
CA ALA A 114 -2.51 -16.84 -4.16
C ALA A 114 -3.29 -16.77 -5.49
N GLY A 115 -2.86 -15.87 -6.37
CA GLY A 115 -3.55 -15.56 -7.63
C GLY A 115 -4.79 -14.67 -7.45
N ALA A 116 -5.57 -14.53 -8.53
CA ALA A 116 -6.84 -13.81 -8.49
C ALA A 116 -7.87 -14.58 -7.66
N LEU A 117 -8.73 -13.84 -6.95
CA LEU A 117 -9.84 -14.42 -6.21
C LEU A 117 -11.08 -14.46 -7.10
N ARG A 118 -11.89 -15.50 -6.91
CA ARG A 118 -13.25 -15.64 -7.42
C ARG A 118 -14.19 -15.71 -6.23
N ALA A 119 -15.36 -15.12 -6.35
CA ALA A 119 -16.43 -15.23 -5.37
C ALA A 119 -17.70 -15.75 -6.05
N ASP A 120 -18.28 -16.80 -5.50
CA ASP A 120 -19.57 -17.34 -5.87
C ASP A 120 -20.58 -16.94 -4.78
N TRP A 121 -21.68 -16.31 -5.19
CA TRP A 121 -22.68 -15.76 -4.30
C TRP A 121 -23.91 -16.65 -4.20
N HIS A 122 -24.35 -16.89 -2.98
CA HIS A 122 -25.52 -17.68 -2.64
C HIS A 122 -26.31 -17.00 -1.51
N ARG A 123 -26.91 -15.84 -1.82
CA ARG A 123 -27.73 -15.04 -0.90
C ARG A 123 -26.97 -14.55 0.34
N ASP A 124 -27.13 -15.24 1.46
CA ASP A 124 -26.48 -14.99 2.76
C ASP A 124 -25.12 -15.69 2.86
N ARG A 125 -24.71 -16.45 1.84
CA ARG A 125 -23.41 -17.12 1.77
C ARG A 125 -22.57 -16.63 0.59
N VAL A 126 -21.27 -16.49 0.84
CA VAL A 126 -20.28 -16.17 -0.20
C VAL A 126 -19.13 -17.16 -0.11
N THR A 127 -18.90 -17.89 -1.20
CA THR A 127 -17.81 -18.85 -1.34
C THR A 127 -16.68 -18.24 -2.15
N VAL A 128 -15.48 -18.24 -1.62
CA VAL A 128 -14.31 -17.58 -2.23
C VAL A 128 -13.28 -18.63 -2.63
N HIS A 129 -12.81 -18.55 -3.87
CA HIS A 129 -11.81 -19.44 -4.43
C HIS A 129 -10.54 -18.69 -4.79
N ALA A 130 -9.38 -19.23 -4.40
CA ALA A 130 -8.09 -18.76 -4.86
C ALA A 130 -7.71 -19.46 -6.17
N ARG A 131 -7.21 -18.71 -7.16
CA ARG A 131 -6.79 -19.28 -8.45
C ARG A 131 -5.55 -20.18 -8.33
N GLN A 132 -4.68 -19.93 -7.36
CA GLN A 132 -3.50 -20.74 -7.09
C GLN A 132 -3.65 -21.47 -5.75
N PRO A 133 -3.07 -22.67 -5.60
CA PRO A 133 -3.07 -23.38 -4.34
C PRO A 133 -2.34 -22.59 -3.25
N LEU A 134 -2.83 -22.72 -2.02
CA LEU A 134 -2.19 -22.11 -0.86
C LEU A 134 -0.84 -22.79 -0.58
N ARG A 135 0.15 -22.00 -0.20
CA ARG A 135 1.48 -22.47 0.21
C ARG A 135 1.36 -23.17 1.56
N ALA A 136 2.14 -24.24 1.74
CA ALA A 136 2.25 -24.92 3.04
C ALA A 136 2.98 -24.03 4.06
N ASN A 137 2.76 -24.27 5.35
CA ASN A 137 3.42 -23.57 6.46
C ASN A 137 3.39 -22.05 6.36
N THR A 138 2.26 -21.50 5.92
CA THR A 138 2.12 -20.07 5.66
C THR A 138 0.88 -19.53 6.36
N THR A 139 1.03 -18.40 7.05
CA THR A 139 -0.10 -17.67 7.62
C THR A 139 -0.76 -16.82 6.54
N TYR A 140 -2.08 -16.97 6.40
CA TYR A 140 -2.91 -16.23 5.47
C TYR A 140 -3.86 -15.30 6.23
N THR A 141 -4.08 -14.11 5.66
CA THR A 141 -5.07 -13.15 6.08
C THR A 141 -6.00 -12.88 4.91
N LEU A 142 -7.27 -13.29 5.05
CA LEU A 142 -8.36 -12.91 4.15
C LEU A 142 -9.02 -11.65 4.72
N THR A 143 -9.02 -10.58 3.94
CA THR A 143 -9.65 -9.31 4.29
C THR A 143 -10.80 -9.01 3.33
N VAL A 144 -12.00 -8.80 3.86
CA VAL A 144 -13.11 -8.19 3.11
C VAL A 144 -13.11 -6.70 3.43
N LEU A 145 -12.82 -5.88 2.43
CA LEU A 145 -12.76 -4.43 2.54
C LEU A 145 -14.17 -3.83 2.73
N PRO A 146 -14.27 -2.61 3.29
CA PRO A 146 -15.55 -1.90 3.40
C PRO A 146 -16.25 -1.76 2.04
N GLY A 147 -17.58 -1.89 2.03
CA GLY A 147 -18.39 -1.83 0.80
C GLY A 147 -19.28 -3.04 0.56
N LEU A 148 -19.23 -4.06 1.43
CA LEU A 148 -20.23 -5.13 1.44
C LEU A 148 -21.59 -4.53 1.82
N ALA A 149 -22.64 -4.85 1.08
CA ALA A 149 -23.99 -4.33 1.32
C ALA A 149 -25.03 -5.45 1.32
N ASP A 150 -26.17 -5.21 1.96
CA ASP A 150 -27.36 -6.07 1.84
C ASP A 150 -28.20 -5.70 0.59
N LEU A 151 -29.33 -6.38 0.39
CA LEU A 151 -30.28 -6.04 -0.69
C LEU A 151 -31.01 -4.70 -0.48
N ARG A 152 -30.95 -4.11 0.71
CA ARG A 152 -31.56 -2.81 1.04
C ARG A 152 -30.56 -1.65 0.95
N SER A 153 -29.33 -1.93 0.50
CA SER A 153 -28.23 -0.97 0.38
C SER A 153 -27.65 -0.48 1.71
N ASN A 154 -27.80 -1.25 2.79
CA ASN A 154 -27.10 -1.04 4.05
C ASN A 154 -25.65 -1.49 3.89
N VAL A 155 -24.73 -0.51 3.86
CA VAL A 155 -23.31 -0.76 3.57
C VAL A 155 -22.52 -0.93 4.85
N ARG A 156 -21.71 -1.99 4.88
CA ARG A 156 -20.70 -2.21 5.91
C ARG A 156 -19.47 -1.31 5.69
N ASP A 157 -19.20 -0.45 6.66
CA ASP A 157 -18.06 0.49 6.68
C ASP A 157 -16.77 -0.08 7.29
N SER A 158 -16.86 -1.25 7.92
CA SER A 158 -15.76 -1.93 8.59
C SER A 158 -15.27 -3.15 7.82
N ALA A 159 -13.95 -3.36 7.84
CA ALA A 159 -13.35 -4.53 7.22
C ALA A 159 -13.57 -5.79 8.08
N ILE A 160 -13.78 -6.93 7.41
CA ILE A 160 -13.75 -8.25 8.03
C ILE A 160 -12.35 -8.82 7.81
N VAL A 161 -11.70 -9.29 8.87
CA VAL A 161 -10.34 -9.84 8.80
C VAL A 161 -10.34 -11.24 9.40
N VAL A 162 -9.95 -12.21 8.60
CA VAL A 162 -9.85 -13.62 9.01
C VAL A 162 -8.43 -14.10 8.78
N VAL A 163 -7.85 -14.67 9.82
CA VAL A 163 -6.45 -15.13 9.81
C VAL A 163 -6.44 -16.64 10.02
N PHE A 164 -5.67 -17.37 9.24
CA PHE A 164 -5.50 -18.81 9.44
C PHE A 164 -4.10 -19.23 8.97
N SER A 165 -3.65 -20.45 9.31
CA SER A 165 -2.37 -20.97 8.86
C SER A 165 -2.51 -22.35 8.26
N THR A 166 -1.80 -22.56 7.15
CA THR A 166 -1.60 -23.90 6.57
C THR A 166 -0.54 -24.71 7.30
N GLY A 167 0.14 -24.12 8.29
CA GLY A 167 1.09 -24.80 9.18
C GLY A 167 0.64 -24.77 10.64
N PRO A 168 1.51 -25.22 11.55
CA PRO A 168 1.16 -25.39 12.96
C PRO A 168 1.11 -24.07 13.75
N THR A 169 1.65 -22.98 13.21
CA THR A 169 1.82 -21.71 13.91
C THR A 169 1.28 -20.55 13.09
N LEU A 170 0.83 -19.50 13.79
CA LEU A 170 0.49 -18.20 13.21
C LEU A 170 1.67 -17.25 13.38
N ASP A 171 2.04 -16.57 12.30
CA ASP A 171 3.01 -15.50 12.31
C ASP A 171 2.43 -14.26 13.02
N THR A 172 3.29 -13.43 13.63
CA THR A 172 2.85 -12.31 14.48
C THR A 172 3.36 -10.95 14.03
N GLY A 173 4.21 -10.88 12.99
CA GLY A 173 4.76 -9.61 12.51
C GLY A 173 3.68 -8.65 12.05
N ARG A 174 3.80 -7.38 12.43
CA ARG A 174 2.85 -6.32 12.06
C ARG A 174 3.59 -5.12 11.51
N VAL A 175 3.18 -4.67 10.33
CA VAL A 175 3.70 -3.44 9.73
C VAL A 175 2.55 -2.50 9.45
N GLY A 176 2.66 -1.29 9.97
CA GLY A 176 1.77 -0.20 9.64
C GLY A 176 2.50 0.83 8.80
N GLY A 177 1.75 1.67 8.10
CA GLY A 177 2.36 2.75 7.36
C GLY A 177 1.34 3.66 6.73
N ILE A 178 1.85 4.62 5.96
CA ILE A 178 1.05 5.52 5.15
C ILE A 178 1.62 5.56 3.74
N VAL A 179 0.73 5.59 2.75
CA VAL A 179 1.09 5.84 1.36
C VAL A 179 0.65 7.27 1.02
N PHE A 180 1.53 8.01 0.39
CA PHE A 180 1.31 9.38 -0.03
C PHE A 180 1.50 9.49 -1.54
N ASP A 181 0.55 10.13 -2.22
CA ASP A 181 0.70 10.54 -3.60
C ASP A 181 1.55 11.81 -3.61
N TRP A 182 2.85 11.64 -3.91
CA TRP A 182 3.83 12.71 -3.84
C TRP A 182 3.52 13.83 -4.85
N VAL A 183 3.03 13.46 -6.02
CA VAL A 183 2.75 14.41 -7.11
C VAL A 183 1.52 15.24 -6.80
N ALA A 184 0.46 14.62 -6.27
CA ALA A 184 -0.77 15.32 -5.93
C ALA A 184 -0.75 15.98 -4.54
N GLY A 185 0.27 15.73 -3.72
CA GLY A 185 0.39 16.32 -2.39
C GLY A 185 -0.70 15.85 -1.41
N ARG A 186 -1.18 14.61 -1.55
CA ARG A 186 -2.27 14.06 -0.71
C ARG A 186 -2.02 12.62 -0.31
N VAL A 187 -2.72 12.17 0.74
CA VAL A 187 -2.70 10.76 1.13
C VAL A 187 -3.27 9.89 0.01
N ALA A 188 -2.63 8.75 -0.23
CA ALA A 188 -3.04 7.82 -1.27
C ALA A 188 -4.08 6.85 -0.70
N GLN A 189 -5.34 7.15 -0.99
CA GLN A 189 -6.46 6.28 -0.61
C GLN A 189 -6.51 5.06 -1.53
N ARG A 190 -6.83 3.90 -0.96
CA ARG A 190 -7.00 2.62 -1.69
C ARG A 190 -5.78 2.16 -2.51
N ALA A 191 -4.61 2.71 -2.20
CA ALA A 191 -3.35 2.27 -2.76
C ALA A 191 -3.09 0.81 -2.39
N LEU A 192 -2.50 0.08 -3.34
CA LEU A 192 -2.05 -1.29 -3.13
C LEU A 192 -0.69 -1.24 -2.43
N VAL A 193 -0.54 -1.97 -1.33
CA VAL A 193 0.74 -2.13 -0.63
C VAL A 193 1.15 -3.59 -0.70
N GLU A 194 2.34 -3.83 -1.24
CA GLU A 194 2.92 -5.15 -1.39
C GLU A 194 4.17 -5.25 -0.51
N ALA A 195 4.28 -6.29 0.32
CA ALA A 195 5.53 -6.63 0.99
C ALA A 195 6.09 -7.89 0.34
N ILE A 196 7.22 -7.74 -0.33
CA ILE A 196 7.88 -8.81 -1.07
C ILE A 196 8.94 -9.40 -0.14
N GLY A 197 8.70 -10.62 0.33
CA GLY A 197 9.64 -11.36 1.17
C GLY A 197 10.84 -11.89 0.38
N PRO A 198 11.86 -12.42 1.08
CA PRO A 198 13.07 -12.94 0.45
C PRO A 198 12.78 -14.15 -0.46
N ASP A 199 11.75 -14.93 -0.11
CA ASP A 199 11.29 -16.10 -0.87
C ASP A 199 10.36 -15.74 -2.04
N SER A 200 10.36 -14.45 -2.44
CA SER A 200 9.45 -13.88 -3.46
C SER A 200 7.96 -14.00 -3.12
N VAL A 201 7.61 -14.32 -1.87
CA VAL A 201 6.23 -14.34 -1.39
C VAL A 201 5.75 -12.89 -1.24
N THR A 202 4.66 -12.55 -1.91
CA THR A 202 4.08 -11.21 -1.87
C THR A 202 2.89 -11.17 -0.91
N TYR A 203 3.04 -10.43 0.17
CA TYR A 203 1.95 -10.07 1.08
C TYR A 203 1.31 -8.79 0.57
N VAL A 204 0.00 -8.68 0.67
CA VAL A 204 -0.77 -7.56 0.12
C VAL A 204 -1.64 -6.91 1.19
N ALA A 205 -1.79 -5.60 1.12
CA ALA A 205 -2.71 -4.80 1.90
C ALA A 205 -3.23 -3.63 1.05
N VAL A 206 -4.32 -3.01 1.48
CA VAL A 206 -4.91 -1.84 0.82
C VAL A 206 -4.99 -0.71 1.84
N THR A 207 -4.72 0.53 1.40
CA THR A 207 -4.83 1.69 2.28
C THR A 207 -6.27 2.13 2.50
N ASP A 208 -6.54 2.64 3.71
CA ASP A 208 -7.81 3.25 4.08
C ASP A 208 -8.00 4.67 3.48
N THR A 209 -9.09 5.33 3.86
CA THR A 209 -9.39 6.72 3.45
C THR A 209 -8.38 7.75 3.97
N GLY A 210 -7.61 7.41 4.99
CA GLY A 210 -6.49 8.21 5.50
C GLY A 210 -5.14 7.86 4.86
N GLY A 211 -5.12 6.97 3.85
CA GLY A 211 -3.91 6.47 3.22
C GLY A 211 -3.10 5.52 4.09
N ARG A 212 -3.63 5.07 5.22
CA ARG A 212 -2.93 4.17 6.13
C ARG A 212 -3.16 2.72 5.75
N PHE A 213 -2.14 1.89 5.90
CA PHE A 213 -2.25 0.45 5.77
C PHE A 213 -1.76 -0.25 7.03
N VAL A 214 -2.26 -1.46 7.24
CA VAL A 214 -1.75 -2.39 8.24
C VAL A 214 -1.66 -3.77 7.61
N MET A 215 -0.45 -4.30 7.57
CA MET A 215 -0.18 -5.68 7.20
C MET A 215 0.11 -6.47 8.47
N ARG A 216 -0.56 -7.60 8.63
CA ARG A 216 -0.50 -8.44 9.83
C ARG A 216 0.01 -9.82 9.46
N ASN A 217 0.51 -10.52 10.47
CA ASN A 217 0.94 -11.91 10.36
C ASN A 217 2.05 -12.12 9.32
N LEU A 218 3.00 -11.19 9.25
CA LEU A 218 4.21 -11.40 8.47
C LEU A 218 5.18 -12.29 9.26
N PRO A 219 5.78 -13.31 8.64
CA PRO A 219 6.97 -13.97 9.18
C PRO A 219 8.09 -12.97 9.44
N VAL A 220 8.98 -13.28 10.38
CA VAL A 220 10.16 -12.45 10.62
C VAL A 220 11.08 -12.54 9.40
N GLY A 221 11.44 -11.40 8.82
CA GLY A 221 12.26 -11.35 7.61
C GLY A 221 12.58 -9.95 7.14
N THR A 222 13.30 -9.86 6.03
CA THR A 222 13.51 -8.61 5.29
C THR A 222 12.50 -8.53 4.16
N TYR A 223 11.80 -7.41 4.04
CA TYR A 223 10.77 -7.21 3.04
C TYR A 223 11.04 -5.96 2.23
N ALA A 224 10.81 -6.04 0.93
CA ALA A 224 10.70 -4.86 0.08
C ALA A 224 9.22 -4.44 0.03
N PHE A 225 8.90 -3.31 0.67
CA PHE A 225 7.57 -2.71 0.66
C PHE A 225 7.42 -1.83 -0.57
N ARG A 226 6.43 -2.16 -1.40
CA ARG A 226 6.03 -1.39 -2.56
C ARG A 226 4.65 -0.80 -2.34
N GLY A 227 4.53 0.53 -2.39
CA GLY A 227 3.23 1.22 -2.37
C GLY A 227 2.88 1.69 -3.77
N VAL A 228 1.74 1.28 -4.32
CA VAL A 228 1.32 1.55 -5.70
C VAL A 228 0.00 2.32 -5.69
N LEU A 229 -0.06 3.40 -6.46
CA LEU A 229 -1.32 4.06 -6.82
C LEU A 229 -2.01 3.23 -7.90
N ASP A 230 -2.76 2.23 -7.45
CA ASP A 230 -3.56 1.34 -8.29
C ASP A 230 -4.78 2.10 -8.83
N VAL A 231 -4.61 2.80 -9.96
CA VAL A 231 -5.63 3.68 -10.54
C VAL A 231 -6.75 2.85 -11.17
N ASN A 232 -6.39 1.72 -11.78
CA ASN A 232 -7.35 0.83 -12.43
C ASN A 232 -7.99 -0.18 -11.44
N ASN A 233 -7.56 -0.19 -10.18
CA ASN A 233 -8.04 -1.05 -9.10
C ASN A 233 -8.01 -2.54 -9.44
N ASN A 234 -7.06 -2.97 -10.27
CA ASN A 234 -6.89 -4.37 -10.64
C ASN A 234 -6.14 -5.17 -9.56
N ARG A 235 -5.70 -4.50 -8.48
CA ARG A 235 -4.93 -5.08 -7.37
C ARG A 235 -3.64 -5.73 -7.84
N ALA A 236 -3.08 -5.26 -8.94
CA ALA A 236 -1.80 -5.65 -9.49
C ALA A 236 -0.88 -4.43 -9.61
N PHE A 237 0.39 -4.68 -9.85
CA PHE A 237 1.35 -3.61 -10.13
C PHE A 237 1.48 -3.45 -11.64
N ASP A 238 1.16 -2.26 -12.16
CA ASP A 238 1.39 -1.91 -13.55
C ASP A 238 2.58 -0.94 -13.71
N PRO A 239 3.48 -1.12 -14.70
CA PRO A 239 4.68 -0.29 -14.85
C PRO A 239 4.45 1.21 -15.08
N ARG A 240 3.21 1.60 -15.43
CA ARG A 240 2.83 3.01 -15.66
C ARG A 240 2.25 3.67 -14.41
N GLU A 241 1.97 2.89 -13.36
CA GLU A 241 1.42 3.42 -12.12
C GLU A 241 2.51 4.03 -11.25
N ALA A 242 2.12 5.04 -10.49
CA ALA A 242 3.01 5.65 -9.52
C ALA A 242 3.26 4.66 -8.37
N TYR A 243 4.52 4.47 -7.99
CA TYR A 243 4.86 3.62 -6.86
C TYR A 243 6.05 4.18 -6.08
N ASP A 244 6.32 3.57 -4.94
CA ASP A 244 7.57 3.73 -4.18
C ASP A 244 8.02 2.35 -3.69
N LEU A 245 9.31 2.17 -3.44
CA LEU A 245 9.89 0.92 -2.97
C LEU A 245 10.87 1.17 -1.82
N VAL A 246 10.55 0.64 -0.64
CA VAL A 246 11.36 0.76 0.57
C VAL A 246 11.69 -0.63 1.11
N SER A 247 12.97 -0.91 1.36
CA SER A 247 13.39 -2.15 2.01
C SER A 247 13.45 -1.97 3.51
N VAL A 248 12.83 -2.89 4.24
CA VAL A 248 12.72 -2.85 5.70
C VAL A 248 13.14 -4.23 6.21
N GLY A 249 14.03 -4.28 7.22
CA GLY A 249 14.54 -5.54 7.76
C GLY A 249 14.63 -5.63 9.30
N PRO A 250 15.17 -6.75 9.84
CA PRO A 250 14.91 -7.22 11.21
C PRO A 250 15.40 -6.47 12.47
N PRO A 251 15.99 -5.25 12.50
CA PRO A 251 15.88 -4.46 13.73
C PRO A 251 14.47 -3.86 13.91
N GLN A 252 13.66 -3.78 12.85
CA GLN A 252 12.34 -3.14 12.87
C GLN A 252 11.17 -4.15 12.91
N PHE A 253 11.45 -5.46 12.76
CA PHE A 253 10.46 -6.57 12.75
C PHE A 253 10.65 -7.54 13.92
N ALA A 254 11.22 -7.10 15.05
CA ALA A 254 11.32 -7.97 16.21
C ALA A 254 9.92 -8.47 16.61
N ARG A 255 9.82 -9.72 17.11
CA ARG A 255 8.54 -10.41 17.39
C ARG A 255 7.57 -9.49 18.15
N GLY A 256 6.51 -9.05 17.47
CA GLY A 256 5.43 -8.24 18.04
C GLY A 256 5.58 -6.72 17.90
N ASP A 257 6.72 -6.22 17.39
CA ASP A 257 6.89 -4.80 17.14
C ASP A 257 6.15 -4.35 15.87
N SER A 258 5.66 -3.11 15.92
CA SER A 258 5.05 -2.45 14.78
C SER A 258 6.07 -1.58 14.07
N ALA A 259 6.46 -1.96 12.86
CA ALA A 259 7.22 -1.09 11.98
C ALA A 259 6.30 -0.02 11.38
N LYS A 260 6.83 1.19 11.18
CA LYS A 260 6.17 2.28 10.46
C LYS A 260 6.90 2.52 9.15
N VAL A 261 6.19 2.45 8.03
CA VAL A 261 6.73 2.70 6.70
C VAL A 261 6.00 3.88 6.08
N GLU A 262 6.75 4.81 5.52
CA GLU A 262 6.22 5.91 4.71
C GLU A 262 6.59 5.62 3.26
N LEU A 263 5.60 5.61 2.37
CA LEU A 263 5.77 5.31 0.95
C LEU A 263 5.32 6.54 0.16
N LEU A 264 6.22 7.14 -0.61
CA LEU A 264 6.00 8.36 -1.37
C LEU A 264 5.85 7.99 -2.84
N ALA A 265 4.64 7.63 -3.27
CA ALA A 265 4.41 7.10 -4.60
C ALA A 265 4.55 8.18 -5.69
N PHE A 266 5.35 7.89 -6.73
CA PHE A 266 5.48 8.71 -7.94
C PHE A 266 5.74 7.84 -9.17
N VAL A 267 5.55 8.40 -10.37
CA VAL A 267 5.78 7.66 -11.62
C VAL A 267 7.27 7.46 -11.83
N HIS A 268 7.72 6.21 -11.82
CA HIS A 268 9.08 5.86 -12.18
C HIS A 268 9.20 5.68 -13.70
N ASP A 269 10.14 6.39 -14.33
CA ASP A 269 10.52 6.11 -15.71
C ASP A 269 11.37 4.83 -15.75
N THR A 270 10.69 3.71 -16.04
CA THR A 270 11.28 2.36 -16.10
C THR A 270 11.87 2.04 -17.48
N LEU A 271 11.82 2.95 -18.45
CA LEU A 271 12.46 2.74 -19.74
C LEU A 271 13.98 2.83 -19.57
N GLY A 272 14.65 1.69 -19.74
CA GLY A 272 16.11 1.62 -19.74
C GLY A 272 16.75 2.50 -20.83
N PRO A 273 18.04 2.82 -20.69
CA PRO A 273 18.79 3.60 -21.69
C PRO A 273 18.73 2.92 -23.05
N ARG A 274 18.32 3.66 -24.08
CA ARG A 274 18.28 3.24 -25.48
C ARG A 274 19.52 3.69 -26.20
N LEU A 275 20.06 2.81 -27.03
CA LEU A 275 21.18 3.15 -27.91
C LEU A 275 20.73 4.17 -28.95
N THR A 276 21.29 5.37 -28.92
CA THR A 276 20.99 6.45 -29.88
C THR A 276 21.93 6.41 -31.08
N THR A 277 23.23 6.26 -30.82
CA THR A 277 24.25 6.37 -31.87
C THR A 277 25.35 5.33 -31.68
N VAL A 278 25.79 4.75 -32.79
CA VAL A 278 27.00 3.93 -32.89
C VAL A 278 27.97 4.64 -33.82
N ALA A 279 29.03 5.21 -33.25
CA ALA A 279 30.07 5.90 -34.00
C ALA A 279 31.32 5.02 -34.12
N VAL A 280 31.80 4.80 -35.35
CA VAL A 280 33.08 4.13 -35.58
C VAL A 280 34.19 5.14 -35.26
N THR A 281 34.99 4.85 -34.24
CA THR A 281 36.09 5.75 -33.82
C THR A 281 37.39 5.41 -34.56
N ASP A 282 37.64 4.13 -34.77
CA ASP A 282 38.75 3.58 -35.55
C ASP A 282 38.36 2.19 -36.06
N SER A 283 39.27 1.48 -36.73
CA SER A 283 39.00 0.18 -37.35
C SER A 283 38.56 -0.92 -36.38
N VAL A 284 38.72 -0.73 -35.07
CA VAL A 284 38.39 -1.73 -34.03
C VAL A 284 37.55 -1.18 -32.88
N THR A 285 37.30 0.13 -32.84
CA THR A 285 36.62 0.80 -31.73
C THR A 285 35.29 1.39 -32.17
N LEU A 286 34.22 0.95 -31.50
CA LEU A 286 32.89 1.52 -31.61
C LEU A 286 32.57 2.35 -30.36
N ARG A 287 32.06 3.56 -30.55
CA ARG A 287 31.57 4.44 -29.49
C ARG A 287 30.05 4.44 -29.50
N LEU A 288 29.48 3.95 -28.42
CA LEU A 288 28.04 3.87 -28.22
C LEU A 288 27.56 5.09 -27.42
N THR A 289 26.51 5.74 -27.88
CA THR A 289 25.80 6.82 -27.16
C THR A 289 24.42 6.34 -26.79
N PHE A 290 23.97 6.65 -25.59
CA PHE A 290 22.65 6.31 -25.09
C PHE A 290 21.83 7.58 -24.87
N ASP A 291 20.50 7.49 -24.93
CA ASP A 291 19.58 8.60 -24.64
C ASP A 291 19.58 9.02 -23.17
N LYS A 292 19.97 8.12 -22.27
CA LYS A 292 20.04 8.32 -20.82
C LYS A 292 21.44 7.96 -20.29
N PRO A 293 21.90 8.62 -19.21
CA PRO A 293 23.15 8.25 -18.55
C PRO A 293 23.07 6.81 -18.02
N LEU A 294 24.17 6.07 -18.16
CA LEU A 294 24.30 4.72 -17.59
C LEU A 294 24.70 4.81 -16.12
N ASP A 295 24.22 3.88 -15.29
CA ASP A 295 24.61 3.76 -13.89
C ASP A 295 26.15 3.65 -13.73
N PRO A 296 26.81 4.56 -12.99
CA PRO A 296 28.25 4.52 -12.72
C PRO A 296 28.74 3.29 -11.96
N ALA A 297 27.87 2.60 -11.21
CA ALA A 297 28.22 1.42 -10.43
C ALA A 297 28.06 0.12 -11.24
N ALA A 298 27.22 0.11 -12.28
CA ALA A 298 26.95 -1.08 -13.07
C ALA A 298 28.17 -1.51 -13.91
N PRO A 299 28.66 -2.76 -13.81
CA PRO A 299 29.85 -3.18 -14.54
C PRO A 299 29.59 -3.20 -16.06
N VAL A 300 30.56 -2.67 -16.80
CA VAL A 300 30.57 -2.69 -18.28
C VAL A 300 31.44 -3.88 -18.69
N THR A 301 30.80 -4.99 -19.05
CA THR A 301 31.48 -6.23 -19.42
C THR A 301 31.20 -6.60 -20.88
N PRO A 302 32.14 -7.24 -21.60
CA PRO A 302 31.98 -7.53 -23.02
C PRO A 302 30.78 -8.42 -23.37
N ASP A 303 30.38 -9.32 -22.46
CA ASP A 303 29.23 -10.23 -22.60
C ASP A 303 27.88 -9.50 -22.70
N ARG A 304 27.81 -8.23 -22.28
CA ARG A 304 26.62 -7.39 -22.42
C ARG A 304 26.46 -6.80 -23.81
N PHE A 305 27.43 -7.00 -24.69
CA PHE A 305 27.43 -6.46 -26.04
C PHE A 305 27.54 -7.58 -27.06
N ARG A 306 26.66 -7.55 -28.05
CA ARG A 306 26.71 -8.48 -29.19
C ARG A 306 26.81 -7.67 -30.47
N VAL A 307 27.93 -7.82 -31.16
CA VAL A 307 28.14 -7.23 -32.48
C VAL A 307 27.93 -8.33 -33.51
N VAL A 308 27.04 -8.08 -34.47
CA VAL A 308 26.70 -9.02 -35.53
C VAL A 308 27.00 -8.36 -36.87
N GLY A 309 27.80 -9.04 -37.68
CA GLY A 309 28.10 -8.64 -39.04
C GLY A 309 26.89 -8.76 -39.97
N ARG A 310 26.99 -8.17 -41.16
CA ARG A 310 25.92 -8.19 -42.16
C ARG A 310 25.58 -9.61 -42.65
N ASP A 311 26.55 -10.50 -42.61
CA ASP A 311 26.46 -11.93 -42.92
C ASP A 311 26.01 -12.78 -41.72
N SER A 312 25.52 -12.16 -40.65
CA SER A 312 25.14 -12.79 -39.39
C SER A 312 26.30 -13.41 -38.61
N THR A 313 27.56 -13.12 -38.98
CA THR A 313 28.72 -13.55 -38.18
C THR A 313 28.79 -12.78 -36.87
N VAL A 314 29.03 -13.46 -35.76
CA VAL A 314 29.20 -12.81 -34.46
C VAL A 314 30.63 -12.30 -34.36
N VAL A 315 30.79 -11.00 -34.20
CA VAL A 315 32.10 -10.36 -33.99
C VAL A 315 32.40 -10.36 -32.49
N PRO A 316 33.51 -10.99 -32.04
CA PRO A 316 33.82 -11.06 -30.62
C PRO A 316 34.17 -9.68 -30.06
N VAL A 317 33.55 -9.32 -28.94
CA VAL A 317 33.85 -8.10 -28.19
C VAL A 317 34.94 -8.44 -27.18
N ILE A 318 36.16 -7.91 -27.39
CA ILE A 318 37.33 -8.21 -26.54
C ILE A 318 37.29 -7.42 -25.24
N ALA A 319 36.86 -6.16 -25.31
CA ALA A 319 36.80 -5.26 -24.16
C ALA A 319 35.68 -4.23 -24.34
N ALA A 320 35.08 -3.82 -23.22
CA ALA A 320 34.11 -2.76 -23.17
C ALA A 320 34.47 -1.82 -22.02
N TYR A 321 34.47 -0.52 -22.27
CA TYR A 321 34.87 0.51 -21.32
C TYR A 321 33.84 1.63 -21.31
N ARG A 322 33.73 2.36 -20.18
CA ARG A 322 33.07 3.66 -20.22
C ARG A 322 33.94 4.63 -21.02
N ALA A 323 33.30 5.60 -21.67
CA ALA A 323 34.02 6.59 -22.47
C ALA A 323 35.13 7.29 -21.66
N VAL A 324 34.85 7.68 -20.43
CA VAL A 324 35.81 8.38 -19.55
C VAL A 324 37.04 7.52 -19.24
N ASP A 325 36.83 6.22 -19.00
CA ASP A 325 37.91 5.26 -18.72
C ASP A 325 38.75 5.00 -19.97
N PHE A 326 38.09 4.86 -21.13
CA PHE A 326 38.75 4.65 -22.42
C PHE A 326 39.57 5.86 -22.85
N ASP A 327 39.04 7.07 -22.70
CA ASP A 327 39.71 8.32 -23.04
C ASP A 327 40.95 8.52 -22.16
N SER A 328 40.83 8.20 -20.87
CA SER A 328 41.95 8.20 -19.91
C SER A 328 43.05 7.20 -20.30
N LEU A 329 42.66 5.99 -20.73
CA LEU A 329 43.58 4.96 -21.21
C LEU A 329 44.31 5.41 -22.48
N LYS A 330 43.58 5.92 -23.49
CA LYS A 330 44.16 6.46 -24.73
C LYS A 330 45.16 7.58 -24.43
N ALA A 331 44.81 8.53 -23.57
CA ALA A 331 45.70 9.63 -23.18
C ALA A 331 46.96 9.13 -22.47
N ARG A 332 46.87 8.08 -21.64
CA ARG A 332 48.03 7.48 -20.96
C ARG A 332 48.96 6.77 -21.95
N ILE A 333 48.40 6.02 -22.90
CA ILE A 333 49.19 5.35 -23.97
C ILE A 333 49.86 6.39 -24.88
N ALA A 334 49.14 7.44 -25.28
CA ALA A 334 49.68 8.51 -26.10
C ALA A 334 50.85 9.24 -25.42
N ARG A 335 50.72 9.53 -24.12
CA ARG A 335 51.82 10.10 -23.32
C ARG A 335 53.02 9.18 -23.20
N ALA A 336 52.79 7.87 -23.04
CA ALA A 336 53.87 6.88 -22.97
C ALA A 336 54.59 6.69 -24.31
N ARG A 337 53.90 6.90 -25.44
CA ARG A 337 54.47 6.83 -26.79
C ARG A 337 55.08 8.15 -27.28
N ALA A 338 54.83 9.25 -26.58
CA ALA A 338 55.43 10.53 -26.94
C ALA A 338 56.96 10.41 -26.79
N PRO A 339 57.75 10.72 -27.83
CA PRO A 339 59.20 10.67 -27.72
C PRO A 339 59.64 11.60 -26.59
N THR A 340 60.53 11.11 -25.72
CA THR A 340 61.23 11.94 -24.74
C THR A 340 62.00 13.00 -25.52
N ARG A 341 61.43 14.20 -25.60
CA ARG A 341 62.13 15.35 -26.15
C ARG A 341 63.21 15.69 -25.12
N SER A 342 64.42 15.18 -25.35
CA SER A 342 65.61 15.57 -24.58
C SER A 342 65.62 17.10 -24.48
N PRO A 343 65.80 17.68 -23.28
CA PRO A 343 66.00 19.11 -23.18
C PRO A 343 67.20 19.45 -24.06
N ALA A 344 67.02 20.43 -24.96
CA ALA A 344 68.15 20.97 -25.71
C ALA A 344 69.24 21.40 -24.71
N PRO A 345 70.54 21.21 -25.02
CA PRO A 345 71.59 21.62 -24.11
C PRO A 345 71.48 23.13 -23.88
N GLY A 346 71.08 23.53 -22.67
CA GLY A 346 71.12 24.93 -22.27
C GLY A 346 72.58 25.42 -22.27
N PRO A 347 72.83 26.70 -22.57
CA PRO A 347 74.19 27.25 -22.55
C PRO A 347 74.80 27.09 -21.16
N ARG A 348 76.07 26.62 -21.13
CA ARG A 348 76.87 26.41 -19.92
C ARG A 348 76.80 27.64 -19.01
N ALA A 349 76.14 27.49 -17.86
CA ALA A 349 76.24 28.46 -16.78
C ALA A 349 77.68 28.45 -16.23
N THR A 350 78.41 29.54 -16.45
CA THR A 350 79.68 29.80 -15.76
C THR A 350 79.42 29.89 -14.27
N ARG A 351 79.95 28.91 -13.53
CA ARG A 351 79.97 28.86 -12.07
C ARG A 351 80.77 30.05 -11.52
N ARG A 352 80.08 31.12 -11.12
CA ARG A 352 80.67 32.17 -10.29
C ARG A 352 80.76 31.64 -8.87
N VAL A 353 82.00 31.42 -8.40
CA VAL A 353 82.30 31.05 -7.02
C VAL A 353 82.12 32.31 -6.16
N GLU A 354 81.06 32.35 -5.37
CA GLU A 354 80.85 33.38 -4.35
C GLU A 354 81.30 32.84 -2.99
N ARG A 355 82.27 33.52 -2.37
CA ARG A 355 82.85 33.19 -1.06
C ARG A 355 81.84 33.47 0.06
N PRO A 356 81.82 32.66 1.14
CA PRO A 356 80.97 32.95 2.30
C PRO A 356 81.65 33.98 3.22
N PRO A 357 80.92 34.98 3.74
CA PRO A 357 81.41 35.77 4.88
C PRO A 357 81.02 35.11 6.22
N LEU A 358 81.81 35.50 7.21
CA LEU A 358 82.07 34.85 8.48
C LEU A 358 80.98 35.07 9.54
N ARG A 359 80.98 34.14 10.50
CA ARG A 359 80.24 34.19 11.77
C ARG A 359 80.55 35.47 12.57
N GLY A 360 79.49 36.06 13.11
CA GLY A 360 79.53 36.97 14.26
C GLY A 360 78.42 36.61 15.25
N SER A 361 78.81 36.24 16.47
CA SER A 361 77.96 35.94 17.62
C SER A 361 77.33 37.22 18.19
N THR A 362 76.12 37.15 18.77
CA THR A 362 75.86 37.30 20.23
C THR A 362 74.34 37.12 20.43
N ARG A 363 73.88 36.12 21.21
CA ARG A 363 73.67 36.05 22.67
C ARG A 363 72.20 36.29 23.07
N ARG A 364 71.57 35.16 23.45
CA ARG A 364 70.39 34.93 24.32
C ARG A 364 69.93 36.09 25.22
N ALA A 365 68.60 36.24 25.32
CA ALA A 365 67.89 36.23 26.61
C ALA A 365 66.43 35.78 26.45
N ARG A 366 66.00 34.90 27.37
CA ARG A 366 64.61 34.49 27.62
C ARG A 366 63.83 35.65 28.26
N ALA A 367 62.54 35.74 27.99
CA ALA A 367 61.55 36.15 28.97
C ALA A 367 60.17 35.62 28.57
N ALA A 368 59.46 35.12 29.58
CA ALA A 368 58.14 34.54 29.50
C ALA A 368 57.04 35.61 29.62
N THR A 369 55.81 35.13 29.43
CA THR A 369 54.55 35.52 30.10
C THR A 369 53.61 36.50 29.39
N ALA A 370 52.34 36.06 29.42
CA ALA A 370 51.10 36.80 29.55
C ALA A 370 50.38 37.30 28.27
N SER A 371 49.33 36.55 27.91
CA SER A 371 48.12 37.07 27.26
C SER A 371 47.36 38.04 28.17
N PRO A 372 46.74 39.10 27.63
CA PRO A 372 45.69 39.82 28.32
C PRO A 372 44.30 39.54 27.75
N ARG A 373 43.37 39.25 28.68
CA ARG A 373 41.92 39.28 28.53
C ARG A 373 41.42 40.72 28.31
N ARG A 374 40.39 40.87 27.47
CA ARG A 374 39.35 41.92 27.50
C ARG A 374 38.04 41.25 27.09
N ALA A 375 36.86 41.59 27.55
CA ALA A 375 36.37 42.18 28.79
C ALA A 375 34.86 41.85 28.73
N ALA A 376 34.34 41.17 29.76
CA ALA A 376 32.92 40.85 29.87
C ALA A 376 32.23 41.97 30.67
N THR A 377 31.21 42.58 30.11
CA THR A 377 30.26 43.43 30.85
C THR A 377 29.03 42.61 31.24
N ARG A 378 28.73 42.65 32.54
CA ARG A 378 27.57 42.08 33.22
C ARG A 378 26.36 43.01 33.14
N ARG A 379 25.16 42.42 33.00
CA ARG A 379 23.90 42.76 33.71
C ARG A 379 22.99 41.52 33.58
N ALA A 380 22.84 40.68 34.60
CA ALA A 380 21.89 40.75 35.73
C ALA A 380 20.42 40.83 35.27
N ALA A 381 19.42 40.13 35.81
CA ALA A 381 19.27 38.97 36.69
C ALA A 381 17.73 38.73 36.75
N ALA A 382 17.23 37.50 36.66
CA ALA A 382 15.91 37.14 37.18
C ALA A 382 15.85 35.63 37.47
N ARG A 383 15.59 35.30 38.74
CA ARG A 383 15.54 33.96 39.33
C ARG A 383 14.10 33.38 39.27
N PRO A 384 13.92 32.07 39.59
CA PRO A 384 12.81 31.26 39.12
C PRO A 384 11.63 31.17 40.11
N HIS A 385 10.42 30.94 39.59
CA HIS A 385 9.28 30.49 40.38
C HIS A 385 9.16 28.95 40.34
N ARG A 386 9.44 28.33 41.49
CA ARG A 386 8.94 26.98 41.83
C ARG A 386 7.49 27.10 42.29
N ARG A 387 6.59 26.27 41.75
CA ARG A 387 5.35 25.87 42.43
C ARG A 387 5.36 24.36 42.65
N ARG A 388 5.14 23.98 43.92
CA ARG A 388 4.92 22.62 44.42
C ARG A 388 3.43 22.25 44.32
N CYS A 389 3.19 20.95 44.54
CA CYS A 389 1.94 20.22 44.90
C CYS A 389 1.46 19.30 43.76
N ARG A 390 1.14 18.01 43.94
CA ARG A 390 1.06 17.12 45.12
C ARG A 390 0.86 15.70 44.56
N ALA A 391 1.75 14.75 44.86
CA ALA A 391 1.57 13.34 44.47
C ALA A 391 0.88 12.58 45.61
N VAL A 392 -0.26 11.96 45.29
CA VAL A 392 -1.06 11.12 46.18
C VAL A 392 -0.47 9.71 46.19
N ARG A 393 -0.19 9.18 47.40
CA ARG A 393 0.16 7.78 47.64
C ARG A 393 -1.04 6.87 47.37
N ARG A 394 -0.86 5.79 46.60
CA ARG A 394 -1.71 4.60 46.65
C ARG A 394 -0.85 3.38 47.00
N ARG A 395 -1.30 2.62 48.01
CA ARG A 395 -0.72 1.38 48.55
C ARG A 395 -0.88 0.22 47.54
N PRO A 396 -0.01 -0.82 47.61
CA PRO A 396 -0.26 -2.11 46.97
C PRO A 396 -1.12 -3.01 47.89
N PRO A 397 -1.86 -3.99 47.34
CA PRO A 397 -2.44 -5.06 48.14
C PRO A 397 -1.53 -6.30 48.16
N THR A 398 -1.49 -6.94 49.33
CA THR A 398 -1.06 -8.33 49.54
C THR A 398 -2.26 -9.13 50.04
N SER A 399 -2.66 -10.15 49.29
CA SER A 399 -3.20 -11.45 49.73
C SER A 399 -3.57 -12.25 48.48
#